data_AF-A0A1Q4ZX42-F1
#
_entry.id   AF-A0A1Q4ZX42-F1
#
_cell.length_a   1.000
_cell.length_b   1.000
_cell.length_c   1.000
_cell.angle_alpha   90.00
_cell.angle_beta   90.00
_cell.angle_gamma   90.00
#
_symmetry.space_group_name_H-M   'P 1'
#
loop_
_entity.id
_entity.type
_entity.pdbx_description
1 polymer ?
#
loop_
_entity_poly.entity_id
_entity_poly.type
_entity_poly.pdbx_seq_one_letter_code
_entity_poly.pdbx_strand_id
1 'polypeptide(L)'
;MLWLAQRVAGWGRVYVIEALCRSGVYASRQWLLRHACDGDFLNGYFAGQVATAAHLHEAIVGTEVDDDLVDHTGRLLKIMADCGGMGMTLKHYPPAPIVLAAHVAHLGRQAPAVDRYVDVAVIADHLADRAPEQSGCTTEQRNHLVRQYLAVLDRQDWCDTVRAGLDSDSDFFAWFAANVAARLHLRAFTDLTGDDR
;
A
#
# COMPACT_ATOMS: atom_id res chain seq x y z
N MET A 1 -6.15 -25.19 -5.27
CA MET A 1 -6.58 -23.77 -5.18
C MET A 1 -5.42 -22.80 -5.37
N LEU A 2 -4.30 -22.94 -4.65
CA LEU A 2 -3.14 -22.05 -4.82
C LEU A 2 -2.59 -21.99 -6.27
N TRP A 3 -2.46 -23.15 -6.92
CA TRP A 3 -2.04 -23.24 -8.32
C TRP A 3 -2.94 -22.43 -9.26
N LEU A 4 -4.26 -22.43 -8.99
CA LEU A 4 -5.23 -21.69 -9.78
C LEU A 4 -5.09 -20.19 -9.50
N ALA A 5 -4.95 -19.80 -8.23
CA ALA A 5 -4.76 -18.40 -7.80
C ALA A 5 -3.55 -17.72 -8.45
N GLN A 6 -2.53 -18.49 -8.83
CA GLN A 6 -1.35 -17.98 -9.53
C GLN A 6 -1.55 -17.76 -11.04
N ARG A 7 -2.66 -18.23 -11.62
CA ARG A 7 -2.86 -18.30 -13.07
C ARG A 7 -4.13 -17.59 -13.56
N VAL A 8 -5.11 -17.40 -12.68
CA VAL A 8 -6.34 -16.69 -13.03
C VAL A 8 -6.18 -15.18 -12.81
N ALA A 9 -6.81 -14.41 -13.70
CA ALA A 9 -6.93 -12.96 -13.63
C ALA A 9 -8.41 -12.55 -13.59
N GLY A 10 -8.67 -11.27 -13.38
CA GLY A 10 -10.03 -10.73 -13.38
C GLY A 10 -10.92 -11.32 -12.28
N TRP A 11 -12.21 -11.47 -12.58
CA TRP A 11 -13.20 -12.06 -11.67
C TRP A 11 -12.86 -13.48 -11.22
N GLY A 12 -12.21 -14.28 -12.07
CA GLY A 12 -11.74 -15.61 -11.68
C GLY A 12 -10.78 -15.56 -10.49
N ARG A 13 -9.91 -14.55 -10.44
CA ARG A 13 -9.00 -14.32 -9.32
C ARG A 13 -9.76 -13.97 -8.04
N VAL A 14 -10.71 -13.04 -8.13
CA VAL A 14 -11.55 -12.63 -6.98
C VAL A 14 -12.16 -13.86 -6.29
N TYR A 15 -12.85 -14.71 -7.04
CA TYR A 15 -13.50 -15.90 -6.46
C TYR A 15 -12.52 -16.89 -5.84
N VAL A 16 -11.35 -17.10 -6.46
CA VAL A 16 -10.35 -18.03 -5.94
C VAL A 16 -9.70 -17.51 -4.66
N ILE A 17 -9.38 -16.22 -4.59
CA ILE A 17 -8.80 -15.62 -3.38
C ILE A 17 -9.81 -15.64 -2.24
N GLU A 18 -11.07 -15.28 -2.49
CA GLU A 18 -12.11 -15.39 -1.48
C GLU A 18 -12.27 -16.82 -0.96
N ALA A 19 -12.24 -17.82 -1.85
CA ALA A 19 -12.32 -19.21 -1.46
C ALA A 19 -11.12 -19.62 -0.58
N LEU A 20 -9.90 -19.19 -0.93
CA LEU A 20 -8.70 -19.41 -0.10
C LEU A 20 -8.86 -18.78 1.29
N CYS A 21 -9.39 -17.56 1.38
CA CYS A 21 -9.63 -16.90 2.65
C CYS A 21 -10.70 -17.60 3.50
N ARG A 22 -11.72 -18.24 2.89
CA ARG A 22 -12.79 -18.95 3.62
C ARG A 22 -12.37 -20.32 4.13
N SER A 23 -11.62 -21.10 3.36
CA SER A 23 -11.39 -22.52 3.66
C SER A 23 -9.93 -22.99 3.57
N GLY A 24 -9.03 -22.18 3.01
CA GLY A 24 -7.63 -22.55 2.75
C GLY A 24 -6.61 -21.82 3.59
N VAL A 25 -7.03 -20.88 4.44
CA VAL A 25 -6.13 -19.83 4.91
C VAL A 25 -4.92 -20.35 5.68
N TYR A 26 -5.05 -21.37 6.53
CA TYR A 26 -3.90 -21.94 7.23
C TYR A 26 -2.83 -22.48 6.27
N ALA A 27 -3.23 -23.14 5.19
CA ALA A 27 -2.31 -23.70 4.20
C ALA A 27 -1.80 -22.64 3.20
N SER A 28 -2.57 -21.57 2.94
CA SER A 28 -2.22 -20.53 1.97
C SER A 28 -1.75 -19.22 2.58
N ARG A 29 -1.68 -19.10 3.91
CA ARG A 29 -1.39 -17.85 4.64
C ARG A 29 -0.13 -17.16 4.11
N GLN A 30 0.99 -17.88 4.06
CA GLN A 30 2.27 -17.32 3.64
C GLN A 30 2.25 -16.79 2.20
N TRP A 31 1.51 -17.47 1.32
CA TRP A 31 1.35 -17.03 -0.05
C TRP A 31 0.41 -15.82 -0.16
N LEU A 32 -0.72 -15.85 0.56
CA LEU A 32 -1.69 -14.75 0.59
C LEU A 32 -1.06 -13.44 1.05
N LEU A 33 -0.20 -13.52 2.07
CA LEU A 33 0.51 -12.37 2.65
C LEU A 33 1.60 -11.76 1.75
N ARG A 34 1.91 -12.36 0.60
CA ARG A 34 2.95 -11.88 -0.32
C ARG A 34 2.48 -11.70 -1.76
N HIS A 35 1.40 -12.39 -2.15
CA HIS A 35 1.07 -12.55 -3.58
C HIS A 35 -0.43 -12.41 -3.88
N ALA A 36 -1.30 -12.20 -2.89
CA ALA A 36 -2.74 -12.18 -3.15
C ALA A 36 -3.18 -11.03 -4.09
N CYS A 37 -2.47 -9.92 -4.07
CA CYS A 37 -2.80 -8.72 -4.85
C CYS A 37 -1.68 -8.44 -5.86
N ASP A 38 -2.07 -8.36 -7.12
CA ASP A 38 -1.21 -8.16 -8.28
C ASP A 38 -1.27 -6.73 -8.84
N GLY A 39 -2.04 -5.84 -8.21
CA GLY A 39 -2.20 -4.45 -8.65
C GLY A 39 -3.45 -4.19 -9.51
N ASP A 40 -4.19 -5.24 -9.89
CA ASP A 40 -5.50 -5.11 -10.56
C ASP A 40 -6.53 -4.39 -9.67
N PHE A 41 -7.42 -3.58 -10.28
CA PHE A 41 -8.44 -2.82 -9.56
C PHE A 41 -9.45 -3.72 -8.82
N LEU A 42 -9.69 -4.94 -9.30
CA LEU A 42 -10.58 -5.92 -8.66
C LEU A 42 -10.03 -6.46 -7.34
N ASN A 43 -8.74 -6.23 -7.04
CA ASN A 43 -8.18 -6.55 -5.73
C ASN A 43 -8.94 -5.83 -4.59
N GLY A 44 -9.60 -4.70 -4.88
CA GLY A 44 -10.47 -3.98 -3.95
C GLY A 44 -11.57 -4.85 -3.34
N TYR A 45 -12.07 -5.86 -4.04
CA TYR A 45 -13.11 -6.75 -3.52
C TYR A 45 -12.64 -7.65 -2.37
N PHE A 46 -11.35 -8.00 -2.33
CA PHE A 46 -10.86 -9.03 -1.41
C PHE A 46 -9.66 -8.62 -0.55
N ALA A 47 -9.03 -7.46 -0.78
CA ALA A 47 -7.84 -7.04 -0.03
C ALA A 47 -8.05 -7.07 1.49
N GLY A 48 -9.12 -6.47 2.01
CA GLY A 48 -9.41 -6.52 3.46
C GLY A 48 -9.78 -7.92 3.97
N GLN A 49 -10.36 -8.77 3.12
CA GLN A 49 -10.60 -10.17 3.48
C GLN A 49 -9.28 -10.94 3.60
N VAL A 50 -8.31 -10.71 2.71
CA VAL A 50 -6.95 -11.25 2.80
C VAL A 50 -6.28 -10.77 4.09
N ALA A 51 -6.29 -9.46 4.33
CA ALA A 51 -5.67 -8.86 5.52
C ALA A 51 -6.24 -9.41 6.84
N THR A 52 -7.55 -9.71 6.86
CA THR A 52 -8.23 -10.28 8.02
C THR A 52 -7.94 -11.77 8.15
N ALA A 53 -8.25 -12.56 7.12
CA ALA A 53 -8.16 -14.02 7.17
C ALA A 53 -6.70 -14.49 7.37
N ALA A 54 -5.74 -13.81 6.74
CA ALA A 54 -4.33 -14.17 6.84
C ALA A 54 -3.65 -13.61 8.11
N HIS A 55 -4.38 -12.95 9.01
CA HIS A 55 -3.83 -12.35 10.23
C HIS A 55 -2.63 -11.44 9.91
N LEU A 56 -2.84 -10.48 9.00
CA LEU A 56 -1.78 -9.58 8.53
C LEU A 56 -1.10 -8.83 9.68
N HIS A 57 -1.90 -8.34 10.63
CA HIS A 57 -1.42 -7.65 11.83
C HIS A 57 -0.44 -8.47 12.68
N GLU A 58 -0.61 -9.79 12.77
CA GLU A 58 0.34 -10.64 13.49
C GLU A 58 1.63 -10.83 12.69
N ALA A 59 1.52 -10.92 11.35
CA ALA A 59 2.66 -11.14 10.48
C ALA A 59 3.57 -9.91 10.41
N ILE A 60 2.99 -8.72 10.18
CA ILE A 60 3.75 -7.48 9.97
C ILE A 60 4.35 -6.91 11.26
N VAL A 61 3.82 -7.25 12.44
CA VAL A 61 4.36 -6.80 13.73
C VAL A 61 5.56 -7.67 14.17
N GLY A 62 5.83 -8.76 13.46
CA GLY A 62 6.97 -9.65 13.73
C GLY A 62 8.33 -8.95 13.60
N THR A 63 9.35 -9.51 14.24
CA THR A 63 10.72 -8.98 14.18
C THR A 63 11.46 -9.39 12.91
N GLU A 64 11.12 -10.56 12.35
CA GLU A 64 11.68 -11.11 11.11
C GLU A 64 10.64 -11.04 10.00
N VAL A 65 10.57 -9.87 9.37
CA VAL A 65 9.65 -9.58 8.26
C VAL A 65 10.51 -9.38 7.01
N ASP A 66 10.25 -10.19 5.98
CA ASP A 66 10.91 -10.05 4.68
C ASP A 66 10.29 -8.95 3.83
N ASP A 67 11.06 -8.50 2.83
CA ASP A 67 10.68 -7.41 1.92
C ASP A 67 9.36 -7.69 1.19
N ASP A 68 9.13 -8.93 0.74
CA ASP A 68 7.91 -9.32 0.02
C ASP A 68 6.65 -9.13 0.88
N LEU A 69 6.73 -9.45 2.17
CA LEU A 69 5.64 -9.23 3.12
C LEU A 69 5.39 -7.72 3.32
N VAL A 70 6.43 -6.90 3.45
CA VAL A 70 6.26 -5.45 3.58
C VAL A 70 5.63 -4.87 2.33
N ASP A 71 6.13 -5.24 1.15
CA ASP A 71 5.67 -4.74 -0.14
C ASP A 71 4.21 -5.10 -0.40
N HIS A 72 3.84 -6.35 -0.14
CA HIS A 72 2.46 -6.79 -0.28
C HIS A 72 1.54 -6.14 0.76
N THR A 73 2.04 -5.89 1.98
CA THR A 73 1.33 -5.11 3.00
C THR A 73 1.05 -3.68 2.52
N GLY A 74 2.03 -3.00 1.94
CA GLY A 74 1.86 -1.67 1.35
C GLY A 74 0.77 -1.68 0.28
N ARG A 75 0.76 -2.68 -0.61
CA ARG A 75 -0.28 -2.83 -1.63
C ARG A 75 -1.67 -3.04 -1.03
N LEU A 76 -1.81 -3.91 -0.02
CA LEU A 76 -3.09 -4.12 0.66
C LEU A 76 -3.59 -2.84 1.33
N LEU A 77 -2.70 -2.11 2.02
CA LEU A 77 -3.03 -0.86 2.69
C LEU A 77 -3.46 0.23 1.70
N LYS A 78 -2.74 0.38 0.58
CA LYS A 78 -3.12 1.28 -0.51
C LYS A 78 -4.53 0.97 -1.03
N ILE A 79 -4.80 -0.30 -1.33
CA ILE A 79 -6.13 -0.72 -1.84
C ILE A 79 -7.21 -0.43 -0.80
N MET A 80 -6.96 -0.71 0.48
CA MET A 80 -7.92 -0.47 1.55
C MET A 80 -8.08 1.01 1.92
N ALA A 81 -7.11 1.86 1.56
CA ALA A 81 -7.20 3.31 1.74
C ALA A 81 -8.24 3.91 0.79
N ASP A 82 -8.32 3.38 -0.44
CA ASP A 82 -9.39 3.71 -1.37
C ASP A 82 -9.70 2.55 -2.33
N CYS A 83 -10.75 1.80 -2.02
CA CYS A 83 -11.27 0.73 -2.88
C CYS A 83 -12.56 1.14 -3.60
N GLY A 84 -12.93 2.42 -3.65
CA GLY A 84 -14.13 2.89 -4.36
C GLY A 84 -15.45 2.22 -3.95
N GLY A 85 -15.54 1.75 -2.70
CA GLY A 85 -16.72 1.03 -2.18
C GLY A 85 -16.81 -0.46 -2.55
N MET A 86 -15.80 -1.02 -3.22
CA MET A 86 -15.80 -2.42 -3.65
C MET A 86 -15.66 -3.43 -2.50
N GLY A 87 -14.99 -3.05 -1.41
CA GLY A 87 -14.68 -3.95 -0.32
C GLY A 87 -14.42 -3.24 1.00
N MET A 88 -13.72 -3.95 1.89
CA MET A 88 -13.39 -3.45 3.22
C MET A 88 -12.32 -2.35 3.13
N THR A 89 -12.62 -1.19 3.73
CA THR A 89 -11.69 -0.06 3.85
C THR A 89 -10.92 -0.10 5.17
N LEU A 90 -9.88 0.74 5.31
CA LEU A 90 -9.11 0.89 6.56
C LEU A 90 -10.01 1.17 7.78
N LYS A 91 -11.06 1.99 7.63
CA LYS A 91 -12.08 2.24 8.66
C LYS A 91 -12.67 0.96 9.27
N HIS A 92 -12.88 -0.05 8.43
CA HIS A 92 -13.55 -1.30 8.81
C HIS A 92 -12.57 -2.44 9.10
N TYR A 93 -11.28 -2.13 9.15
CA TYR A 93 -10.21 -3.07 9.51
C TYR A 93 -9.65 -2.66 10.88
N PRO A 94 -10.12 -3.24 12.00
CA PRO A 94 -9.76 -2.80 13.34
C PRO A 94 -8.24 -2.69 13.62
N PRO A 95 -7.36 -3.58 13.11
CA PRO A 95 -5.93 -3.44 13.34
C PRO A 95 -5.23 -2.49 12.33
N ALA A 96 -5.95 -1.66 11.58
CA ALA A 96 -5.35 -0.71 10.64
C ALA A 96 -4.26 0.18 11.28
N PRO A 97 -4.44 0.79 12.47
CA PRO A 97 -3.42 1.67 13.04
C PRO A 97 -2.10 0.94 13.34
N ILE A 98 -2.17 -0.29 13.87
CA ILE A 98 -0.97 -1.06 14.20
C ILE A 98 -0.29 -1.59 12.94
N VAL A 99 -1.05 -1.98 11.92
CA VAL A 99 -0.49 -2.42 10.63
C VAL A 99 0.19 -1.27 9.89
N LEU A 100 -0.42 -0.08 9.86
CA LEU A 100 0.18 1.12 9.27
C LEU A 100 1.50 1.50 9.98
N ALA A 101 1.51 1.46 11.31
CA ALA A 101 2.69 1.77 12.11
C ALA A 101 3.82 0.76 11.91
N ALA A 102 3.49 -0.54 11.88
CA ALA A 102 4.46 -1.58 11.60
C ALA A 102 5.01 -1.45 10.18
N HIS A 103 4.14 -1.29 9.18
CA HIS A 103 4.53 -1.15 7.78
C HIS A 103 5.55 -0.01 7.59
N VAL A 104 5.28 1.20 8.08
CA VAL A 104 6.24 2.32 7.91
C VAL A 104 7.57 2.09 8.64
N ALA A 105 7.55 1.40 9.79
CA ALA A 105 8.77 1.04 10.52
C ALA A 105 9.63 -0.01 9.79
N HIS A 106 9.01 -0.96 9.10
CA HIS A 106 9.71 -1.92 8.25
C HIS A 106 10.20 -1.27 6.96
N LEU A 107 9.36 -0.47 6.30
CA LEU A 107 9.67 0.25 5.07
C LEU A 107 10.92 1.13 5.20
N GLY A 108 11.10 1.81 6.34
CA GLY A 108 12.29 2.63 6.60
C GLY A 108 13.63 1.88 6.53
N ARG A 109 13.61 0.54 6.60
CA ARG A 109 14.79 -0.32 6.51
C ARG A 109 14.96 -0.97 5.13
N GLN A 110 13.97 -0.87 4.24
CA GLN A 110 14.03 -1.44 2.91
C GLN A 110 14.86 -0.56 1.96
N ALA A 111 15.38 -1.17 0.90
CA ALA A 111 15.93 -0.45 -0.24
C ALA A 111 14.80 0.31 -0.97
N PRO A 112 15.07 1.50 -1.53
CA PRO A 112 14.08 2.22 -2.31
C PRO A 112 13.71 1.47 -3.59
N ALA A 113 12.44 1.54 -3.98
CA ALA A 113 11.92 1.08 -5.26
C ALA A 113 10.77 1.98 -5.69
N VAL A 114 10.57 2.15 -7.00
CA VAL A 114 9.51 3.02 -7.55
C VAL A 114 8.14 2.62 -7.04
N ASP A 115 7.79 1.33 -7.12
CA ASP A 115 6.50 0.82 -6.65
C ASP A 115 6.27 1.07 -5.17
N ARG A 116 7.31 0.87 -4.34
CA ARG A 116 7.25 1.16 -2.89
C ARG A 116 6.97 2.63 -2.64
N TYR A 117 7.65 3.52 -3.36
CA TYR A 117 7.45 4.96 -3.23
C TYR A 117 6.02 5.36 -3.60
N VAL A 118 5.52 4.87 -4.74
CA VAL A 118 4.17 5.14 -5.22
C VAL A 118 3.13 4.65 -4.23
N ASP A 119 3.23 3.40 -3.78
CA ASP A 119 2.26 2.83 -2.85
C ASP A 119 2.22 3.61 -1.53
N VAL A 120 3.38 4.00 -1.02
CA VAL A 120 3.52 4.76 0.22
C VAL A 120 2.99 6.20 0.09
N ALA A 121 3.28 6.86 -1.03
CA ALA A 121 2.76 8.20 -1.30
C ALA A 121 1.23 8.21 -1.38
N VAL A 122 0.63 7.21 -2.05
CA VAL A 122 -0.84 7.08 -2.12
C VAL A 122 -1.43 6.82 -0.73
N ILE A 123 -0.82 5.95 0.09
CA ILE A 123 -1.25 5.75 1.49
C ILE A 123 -1.18 7.07 2.27
N ALA A 124 -0.06 7.79 2.19
CA ALA A 124 0.13 9.04 2.91
C ALA A 124 -0.88 10.11 2.48
N ASP A 125 -1.17 10.23 1.18
CA ASP A 125 -2.15 11.18 0.66
C ASP A 125 -3.56 10.88 1.14
N HIS A 126 -3.98 9.61 1.11
CA HIS A 126 -5.28 9.22 1.65
C HIS A 126 -5.40 9.46 3.16
N LEU A 127 -4.35 9.15 3.93
CA LEU A 127 -4.32 9.45 5.36
C LEU A 127 -4.36 10.98 5.62
N ALA A 128 -3.76 11.78 4.75
CA ALA A 128 -3.78 13.24 4.87
C ALA A 128 -5.13 13.86 4.47
N ASP A 129 -5.77 13.35 3.43
CA ASP A 129 -7.05 13.83 2.86
C ASP A 129 -8.26 13.52 3.75
N ARG A 130 -8.30 12.31 4.30
CA ARG A 130 -9.48 11.77 4.94
C ARG A 130 -9.55 12.17 6.41
N ALA A 131 -10.78 12.26 6.92
CA ALA A 131 -11.01 12.39 8.35
C ALA A 131 -10.41 11.16 9.08
N PRO A 132 -9.79 11.34 10.27
CA PRO A 132 -9.07 10.26 10.98
C PRO A 132 -9.90 8.99 11.17
N GLU A 133 -11.20 9.14 11.39
CA GLU A 133 -12.16 8.05 11.63
C GLU A 133 -12.30 7.13 10.40
N GLN A 134 -11.95 7.60 9.21
CA GLN A 134 -11.96 6.80 7.97
C GLN A 134 -10.74 5.88 7.85
N SER A 135 -9.73 6.08 8.70
CA SER A 135 -8.50 5.27 8.74
C SER A 135 -8.42 4.37 9.97
N GLY A 136 -9.46 4.37 10.82
CA GLY A 136 -9.48 3.67 12.11
C GLY A 136 -8.51 4.26 13.15
N CYS A 137 -7.94 5.45 12.89
CA CYS A 137 -6.92 6.09 13.72
C CYS A 137 -7.50 7.29 14.48
N THR A 138 -6.87 7.68 15.60
CA THR A 138 -7.05 9.04 16.14
C THR A 138 -6.33 10.07 15.26
N THR A 139 -6.66 11.35 15.44
CA THR A 139 -6.00 12.47 14.75
C THR A 139 -4.48 12.46 14.97
N GLU A 140 -4.04 12.23 16.21
CA GLU A 140 -2.63 12.21 16.59
C GLU A 140 -1.90 11.04 15.94
N GLN A 141 -2.50 9.84 15.96
CA GLN A 141 -1.95 8.65 15.33
C GLN A 141 -1.80 8.86 13.82
N ARG A 142 -2.85 9.36 13.16
CA ARG A 142 -2.83 9.69 11.73
C ARG A 142 -1.72 10.70 11.40
N ASN A 143 -1.62 11.79 12.16
CA ASN A 143 -0.60 12.82 11.96
C ASN A 143 0.82 12.28 12.17
N HIS A 144 0.99 11.34 13.10
CA HIS A 144 2.27 10.68 13.30
C HIS A 144 2.62 9.77 12.12
N LEU A 145 1.69 8.93 11.67
CA LEU A 145 1.87 8.02 10.53
C LEU A 145 2.20 8.78 9.24
N VAL A 146 1.45 9.84 8.92
CA VAL A 146 1.71 10.68 7.74
C VAL A 146 3.14 11.25 7.79
N ARG A 147 3.56 11.77 8.93
CA ARG A 147 4.94 12.28 9.09
C ARG A 147 6.00 11.20 8.92
N GLN A 148 5.76 9.98 9.42
CA GLN A 148 6.70 8.87 9.25
C GLN A 148 6.81 8.44 7.79
N TYR A 149 5.70 8.36 7.06
CA TYR A 149 5.73 8.03 5.64
C TYR A 149 6.44 9.11 4.82
N LEU A 150 6.11 10.38 5.05
CA LEU A 150 6.79 11.50 4.38
C LEU A 150 8.29 11.52 4.68
N ALA A 151 8.70 11.23 5.92
CA ALA A 151 10.12 11.14 6.26
C ALA A 151 10.87 10.04 5.48
N VAL A 152 10.20 8.94 5.11
CA VAL A 152 10.79 7.92 4.22
C VAL A 152 10.85 8.43 2.78
N LEU A 153 9.75 9.01 2.28
CA LEU A 153 9.65 9.54 0.90
C LEU A 153 10.64 10.69 0.63
N ASP A 154 10.98 11.49 1.64
CA ASP A 154 11.88 12.64 1.51
C ASP A 154 13.37 12.27 1.60
N ARG A 155 13.69 11.00 1.86
CA ARG A 155 15.08 10.53 1.83
C ARG A 155 15.66 10.67 0.42
N GLN A 156 16.94 11.05 0.36
CA GLN A 156 17.64 11.29 -0.89
C GLN A 156 17.63 10.08 -1.82
N ASP A 157 17.95 8.89 -1.28
CA ASP A 157 18.01 7.63 -2.03
C ASP A 157 16.64 7.23 -2.61
N TRP A 158 15.55 7.52 -1.89
CA TRP A 158 14.19 7.32 -2.37
C TRP A 158 13.83 8.30 -3.49
N CYS A 159 14.14 9.59 -3.31
CA CYS A 159 13.90 10.60 -4.33
C CYS A 159 14.65 10.30 -5.64
N ASP A 160 15.93 9.93 -5.55
CA ASP A 160 16.76 9.65 -6.72
C ASP A 160 16.29 8.40 -7.47
N THR A 161 15.88 7.36 -6.74
CA THR A 161 15.33 6.13 -7.34
C THR A 161 14.07 6.41 -8.17
N VAL A 162 13.19 7.26 -7.65
CA VAL A 162 11.94 7.61 -8.31
C VAL A 162 12.16 8.49 -9.53
N ARG A 163 13.04 9.49 -9.42
CA ARG A 163 13.40 10.36 -10.55
C ARG A 163 14.04 9.58 -11.70
N ALA A 164 14.82 8.55 -11.38
CA ALA A 164 15.45 7.69 -12.37
C ALA A 164 14.50 6.64 -12.98
N GLY A 165 13.47 6.23 -12.23
CA GLY A 165 12.67 5.05 -12.56
C GLY A 165 11.24 5.31 -13.03
N LEU A 166 10.68 6.50 -12.79
CA LEU A 166 9.35 6.82 -13.30
C LEU A 166 9.39 7.18 -14.79
N ASP A 167 8.51 6.53 -15.55
CA ASP A 167 8.30 6.82 -16.96
C ASP A 167 7.53 8.14 -17.11
N SER A 168 8.25 9.19 -17.51
CA SER A 168 7.71 10.54 -17.69
C SER A 168 6.59 10.62 -18.72
N ASP A 169 6.54 9.66 -19.64
CA ASP A 169 5.58 9.65 -20.75
C ASP A 169 4.31 8.86 -20.40
N SER A 170 4.23 8.30 -19.19
CA SER A 170 3.05 7.55 -18.75
C SER A 170 1.93 8.46 -18.20
N ASP A 171 0.69 8.18 -18.61
CA ASP A 171 -0.51 8.87 -18.06
C ASP A 171 -0.58 8.75 -16.53
N PHE A 172 -0.13 7.62 -16.00
CA PHE A 172 -0.05 7.40 -14.55
C PHE A 172 0.91 8.38 -13.89
N PHE A 173 2.11 8.60 -14.45
CA PHE A 173 3.07 9.57 -13.91
C PHE A 173 2.51 10.98 -13.90
N ALA A 174 1.91 11.42 -15.01
CA ALA A 174 1.31 12.74 -15.12
C ALA A 174 0.20 12.93 -14.07
N TRP A 175 -0.69 11.94 -13.92
CA TRP A 175 -1.73 11.96 -12.88
C TRP A 175 -1.12 11.96 -11.47
N PHE A 176 -0.14 11.10 -11.19
CA PHE A 176 0.48 10.97 -9.87
C PHE A 176 1.19 12.27 -9.45
N ALA A 177 1.94 12.88 -10.36
CA ALA A 177 2.64 14.13 -10.13
C ALA A 177 1.66 15.28 -9.85
N ALA A 178 0.61 15.42 -10.69
CA ALA A 178 -0.37 16.50 -10.58
C ALA A 178 -1.31 16.39 -9.38
N ASN A 179 -1.54 15.18 -8.85
CA ASN A 179 -2.49 14.94 -7.77
C ASN A 179 -1.78 14.62 -6.46
N VAL A 180 -1.17 13.44 -6.37
CA VAL A 180 -0.60 12.91 -5.12
C VAL A 180 0.65 13.70 -4.73
N ALA A 181 1.61 13.82 -5.65
CA ALA A 181 2.88 14.48 -5.33
C ALA A 181 2.69 15.97 -5.04
N ALA A 182 1.81 16.65 -5.78
CA ALA A 182 1.50 18.05 -5.56
C ALA A 182 0.82 18.30 -4.21
N ARG A 183 -0.17 17.49 -3.83
CA ARG A 183 -0.89 17.62 -2.55
C ARG A 183 0.00 17.35 -1.33
N LEU A 184 0.93 16.41 -1.45
CA LEU A 184 1.88 16.07 -0.40
C LEU A 184 3.17 16.89 -0.43
N HIS A 185 3.35 17.74 -1.45
CA HIS A 185 4.59 18.49 -1.70
C HIS A 185 5.84 17.60 -1.72
N LEU A 186 5.76 16.46 -2.42
CA LEU A 186 6.84 15.47 -2.44
C LEU A 186 8.11 16.03 -3.07
N ARG A 187 9.21 15.95 -2.31
CA ARG A 187 10.52 16.48 -2.70
C ARG A 187 11.03 15.93 -4.03
N ALA A 188 10.71 14.68 -4.35
CA ALA A 188 11.12 14.08 -5.62
C ALA A 188 10.61 14.84 -6.86
N PHE A 189 9.53 15.62 -6.72
CA PHE A 189 8.81 16.28 -7.82
C PHE A 189 8.87 17.81 -7.78
N THR A 190 9.21 18.42 -6.64
CA THR A 190 9.29 19.89 -6.50
C THR A 190 10.52 20.52 -7.17
N ASP A 191 11.58 19.74 -7.41
CA ASP A 191 12.81 20.24 -8.07
C ASP A 191 12.71 20.24 -9.62
N LEU A 192 11.61 19.72 -10.19
CA LEU A 192 11.39 19.66 -11.65
C LEU A 192 10.69 20.91 -12.21
N THR A 193 10.07 21.74 -11.36
CA THR A 193 9.39 22.98 -11.76
C THR A 193 10.29 24.21 -11.66
N GLY A 194 11.60 24.01 -11.52
CA GLY A 194 12.62 25.04 -11.36
C GLY A 194 13.49 25.28 -12.60
N ASP A 195 12.96 25.15 -13.82
CA ASP A 195 13.58 25.75 -15.01
C ASP A 195 12.54 26.02 -16.10
N ASP A 196 11.95 27.21 -16.07
CA ASP A 196 11.72 28.00 -17.28
C ASP A 196 11.46 29.45 -16.83
N ARG A 197 12.41 30.31 -17.18
CA ARG A 197 12.48 31.73 -16.83
C ARG A 197 12.10 32.58 -18.04
#